data_AF-A0A7S2PB02-F1
#
_entry.id   AF-A0A7S2PB02-F1
#
_cell.length_a   1.000
_cell.length_b   1.000
_cell.length_c   1.000
_cell.angle_alpha   90.00
_cell.angle_beta   90.00
_cell.angle_gamma   90.00
#
_symmetry.space_group_name_H-M   'P 1'
#
loop_
_entity.id
_entity.type
_entity.pdbx_description
1 polymer ?
#
loop_
_entity_poly.entity_id
_entity_poly.type
_entity_poly.pdbx_seq_one_letter_code
_entity_poly.pdbx_strand_id
1 'polypeptide(L)'
;MFAAIVEHANKPFSPEAISDMLEEGTASDFHYEWQDCDRESHGSHCTADLWREFKELAPDVRCQIQRVTMKEGGFAARAYIDFEGSQTQPFLPIFPVNTRVRGVICSELEFDGHGQVRKESMHLCFEAPFEAHPIVIDFLAQSATQLALREGGSRMLQRAMEVAGHEECVTLCRQFRGHVWEASASPHANHVLQKCVVNLPPRKVLFIAEEFKGRAVLAARHSIRSRMLERFIEYFPGEVLDDLVGELIPEASHLCCNTFGNFVLQRLLEHGTDTQRRALVEVLSADAASLAKHSIASNVLSSAFIYCPVRDQRFLAEALCADAAVVRSLRRHYIASFVMRQAKRVITTPGRQGALLEISL
;
A
#
# COMPACT_ATOMS: atom_id res chain seq x y z
N MET A 1 -31.39 22.46 -2.09
CA MET A 1 -30.56 22.18 -0.89
C MET A 1 -29.09 22.06 -1.21
N PHE A 2 -28.59 21.06 -1.94
CA PHE A 2 -27.15 20.98 -2.23
C PHE A 2 -26.58 22.17 -3.00
N ALA A 3 -27.27 22.59 -4.08
CA ALA A 3 -26.93 23.82 -4.78
C ALA A 3 -27.01 25.06 -3.88
N ALA A 4 -27.95 25.06 -2.92
CA ALA A 4 -28.03 26.08 -1.90
C ALA A 4 -26.80 26.00 -0.98
N ILE A 5 -26.49 24.90 -0.30
CA ILE A 5 -25.33 24.74 0.59
C ILE A 5 -24.04 25.27 -0.05
N VAL A 6 -23.76 24.92 -1.31
CA VAL A 6 -22.54 25.40 -2.00
C VAL A 6 -22.63 26.87 -2.42
N GLU A 7 -23.77 27.34 -2.94
CA GLU A 7 -23.95 28.76 -3.24
C GLU A 7 -23.91 29.63 -1.97
N HIS A 8 -24.30 29.06 -0.83
CA HIS A 8 -24.30 29.67 0.50
C HIS A 8 -22.89 29.64 1.11
N ALA A 9 -22.06 28.65 0.79
CA ALA A 9 -20.64 28.66 1.17
C ALA A 9 -19.88 29.88 0.62
N ASN A 10 -20.37 30.54 -0.43
CA ASN A 10 -19.77 31.77 -0.98
C ASN A 10 -20.28 33.07 -0.36
N LYS A 11 -21.28 33.02 0.52
CA LYS A 11 -21.96 34.21 1.07
C LYS A 11 -21.70 34.30 2.58
N PRO A 12 -21.60 35.52 3.15
CA PRO A 12 -21.40 35.72 4.58
C PRO A 12 -22.75 35.61 5.30
N PHE A 13 -23.25 34.39 5.50
CA PHE A 13 -24.47 34.18 6.29
C PHE A 13 -24.17 33.91 7.76
N SER A 14 -25.14 34.23 8.63
CA SER A 14 -25.04 33.93 10.04
C SER A 14 -25.18 32.42 10.28
N PRO A 15 -24.58 31.89 11.36
CA PRO A 15 -24.58 30.45 11.61
C PRO A 15 -25.95 29.80 11.78
N GLU A 16 -26.98 30.57 12.11
CA GLU A 16 -28.37 30.14 12.25
C GLU A 16 -28.95 29.73 10.89
N ALA A 17 -28.66 30.49 9.83
CA ALA A 17 -29.16 30.20 8.49
C ALA A 17 -28.61 28.88 7.91
N ILE A 18 -27.41 28.46 8.33
CA ILE A 18 -26.83 27.16 7.95
C ILE A 18 -27.57 26.03 8.67
N SER A 19 -27.91 26.21 9.95
CA SER A 19 -28.66 25.22 10.75
C SER A 19 -30.05 25.01 10.17
N ASP A 20 -30.80 26.08 9.94
CA ASP A 20 -32.17 26.02 9.42
C ASP A 20 -32.21 25.27 8.06
N MET A 21 -31.27 25.57 7.17
CA MET A 21 -31.18 24.91 5.87
C MET A 21 -30.86 23.41 5.97
N LEU A 22 -29.98 23.01 6.89
CA LEU A 22 -29.65 21.59 7.09
C LEU A 22 -30.82 20.86 7.74
N GLU A 23 -31.52 21.48 8.68
CA GLU A 23 -32.71 20.91 9.34
C GLU A 23 -33.89 20.73 8.37
N GLU A 24 -34.16 21.71 7.51
CA GLU A 24 -35.22 21.59 6.50
C GLU A 24 -34.89 20.58 5.40
N GLY A 25 -33.60 20.43 5.09
CA GLY A 25 -33.16 19.68 3.95
C GLY A 25 -32.78 18.21 4.21
N THR A 26 -32.24 17.90 5.39
CA THR A 26 -31.70 16.57 5.64
C THR A 26 -32.71 15.69 6.37
N ALA A 27 -32.62 14.37 6.15
CA ALA A 27 -33.44 13.40 6.87
C ALA A 27 -33.04 13.35 8.36
N SER A 28 -33.93 12.85 9.22
CA SER A 28 -33.65 12.75 10.66
C SER A 28 -32.49 11.81 10.99
N ASP A 29 -32.22 10.83 10.13
CA ASP A 29 -31.09 9.89 10.20
C ASP A 29 -29.90 10.31 9.31
N PHE A 30 -29.78 11.62 9.00
CA PHE A 30 -28.72 12.14 8.14
C PHE A 30 -27.32 11.74 8.59
N HIS A 31 -26.51 11.30 7.64
CA HIS A 31 -25.13 10.90 7.85
C HIS A 31 -24.19 11.65 6.90
N TYR A 32 -23.22 12.35 7.47
CA TYR A 32 -22.18 13.07 6.74
C TYR A 32 -20.81 12.42 6.94
N GLU A 33 -20.06 12.25 5.86
CA GLU A 33 -18.73 11.65 5.85
C GLU A 33 -17.77 12.48 4.96
N TRP A 34 -16.60 12.86 5.47
CA TRP A 34 -15.49 13.36 4.66
C TRP A 34 -14.33 12.36 4.70
N GLN A 35 -14.23 11.57 3.63
CA GLN A 35 -13.39 10.39 3.55
C GLN A 35 -11.90 10.71 3.72
N ASP A 36 -11.40 11.77 3.08
CA ASP A 36 -9.97 12.09 3.10
C ASP A 36 -9.46 12.64 4.44
N CYS A 37 -10.38 13.08 5.30
CA CYS A 37 -10.08 13.69 6.59
C CYS A 37 -10.48 12.82 7.78
N ASP A 38 -10.96 11.59 7.54
CA ASP A 38 -11.61 10.69 8.52
C ASP A 38 -12.60 11.43 9.44
N ARG A 39 -13.48 12.26 8.86
CA ARG A 39 -14.53 12.96 9.61
C ARG A 39 -15.89 12.33 9.31
N GLU A 40 -16.66 12.11 10.35
CA GLU A 40 -18.01 11.55 10.28
C GLU A 40 -18.91 12.28 11.28
N SER A 41 -20.16 12.53 10.91
CA SER A 41 -21.17 13.07 11.82
C SER A 41 -22.55 12.53 11.50
N HIS A 42 -23.36 12.35 12.55
CA HIS A 42 -24.74 11.92 12.45
C HIS A 42 -25.67 13.03 12.93
N GLY A 43 -26.74 13.26 12.18
CA GLY A 43 -27.72 14.30 12.43
C GLY A 43 -27.38 15.64 11.77
N SER A 44 -28.43 16.39 11.46
CA SER A 44 -28.37 17.73 10.84
C SER A 44 -27.61 18.73 11.72
N HIS A 45 -27.88 18.73 13.02
CA HIS A 45 -27.31 19.70 13.97
C HIS A 45 -25.78 19.60 14.09
N CYS A 46 -25.25 18.38 14.30
CA CYS A 46 -23.81 18.14 14.35
C CYS A 46 -23.10 18.59 13.06
N THR A 47 -23.77 18.42 11.91
CA THR A 47 -23.23 18.84 10.62
C THR A 47 -23.26 20.37 10.48
N ALA A 48 -24.30 21.04 11.00
CA ALA A 48 -24.37 22.50 11.02
C ALA A 48 -23.24 23.11 11.87
N ASP A 49 -22.92 22.50 13.02
CA ASP A 49 -21.81 22.92 13.88
C ASP A 49 -20.46 22.81 13.16
N LEU A 50 -20.23 21.70 12.45
CA LEU A 50 -19.01 21.51 11.65
C LEU A 50 -18.86 22.57 10.55
N TRP A 51 -19.95 22.90 9.85
CA TRP A 51 -19.95 23.94 8.84
C TRP A 51 -19.72 25.34 9.43
N ARG A 52 -20.27 25.62 10.61
CA ARG A 52 -20.04 26.87 11.35
C ARG A 52 -18.56 27.02 11.71
N GLU A 53 -17.98 26.02 12.34
CA GLU A 53 -16.57 26.01 12.72
C GLU A 53 -15.65 26.14 11.49
N PHE A 54 -15.97 25.44 10.39
CA PHE A 54 -15.24 25.59 9.14
C PHE A 54 -15.26 27.03 8.61
N LYS A 55 -16.40 27.73 8.68
CA LYS A 55 -16.52 29.12 8.21
C LYS A 55 -15.74 30.10 9.07
N GLU A 56 -15.69 29.89 10.38
CA GLU A 56 -14.88 30.70 11.29
C GLU A 56 -13.38 30.51 11.05
N LEU A 57 -12.96 29.26 10.85
CA LEU A 57 -11.55 28.90 10.71
C LEU A 57 -11.03 29.10 9.28
N ALA A 58 -11.89 29.06 8.27
CA ALA A 58 -11.53 29.20 6.86
C ALA A 58 -12.43 30.23 6.14
N PRO A 59 -12.47 31.50 6.60
CA PRO A 59 -13.40 32.51 6.09
C PRO A 59 -13.16 32.87 4.62
N ASP A 60 -11.92 32.68 4.14
CA ASP A 60 -11.52 32.97 2.77
C ASP A 60 -11.80 31.83 1.79
N VAL A 61 -12.25 30.66 2.26
CA VAL A 61 -12.59 29.53 1.38
C VAL A 61 -13.89 29.80 0.64
N ARG A 62 -13.78 29.85 -0.69
CA ARG A 62 -14.86 29.98 -1.65
C ARG A 62 -15.06 28.66 -2.37
N CYS A 63 -16.31 28.32 -2.67
CA CYS A 63 -16.69 27.05 -3.28
C CYS A 63 -17.65 27.26 -4.46
N GLN A 64 -17.36 26.78 -5.66
CA GLN A 64 -18.26 26.91 -6.82
C GLN A 64 -18.68 25.55 -7.36
N ILE A 65 -19.99 25.31 -7.52
CA ILE A 65 -20.47 24.11 -8.22
C ILE A 65 -20.09 24.22 -9.69
N GLN A 66 -19.29 23.28 -10.18
CA GLN A 66 -19.02 23.12 -11.59
C GLN A 66 -20.14 22.35 -12.28
N ARG A 67 -20.52 21.21 -11.70
CA ARG A 67 -21.44 20.26 -12.32
C ARG A 67 -22.14 19.41 -11.27
N VAL A 68 -23.40 19.08 -11.53
CA VAL A 68 -24.18 18.08 -10.79
C VAL A 68 -24.65 17.01 -11.78
N THR A 69 -24.53 15.75 -11.40
CA THR A 69 -25.01 14.60 -12.16
C THR A 69 -25.88 13.71 -11.28
N MET A 70 -27.02 13.27 -11.81
CA MET A 70 -27.86 12.28 -11.15
C MET A 70 -27.37 10.86 -11.48
N LYS A 71 -27.33 9.96 -10.49
CA LYS A 71 -27.09 8.53 -10.72
C LYS A 71 -28.37 7.86 -11.25
N GLU A 72 -28.24 6.74 -11.97
CA GLU A 72 -29.39 5.97 -12.46
C GLU A 72 -30.35 5.62 -11.31
N GLY A 73 -31.63 5.85 -11.53
CA GLY A 73 -32.67 5.68 -10.51
C GLY A 73 -33.05 6.95 -9.73
N GLY A 74 -32.29 8.05 -9.85
CA GLY A 74 -32.70 9.38 -9.35
C GLY A 74 -32.57 9.61 -7.83
N PHE A 75 -32.30 8.58 -7.03
CA PHE A 75 -32.14 8.66 -5.57
C PHE A 75 -30.71 8.97 -5.12
N ALA A 76 -29.81 9.31 -6.04
CA ALA A 76 -28.48 9.78 -5.70
C ALA A 76 -27.98 10.82 -6.70
N ALA A 77 -27.20 11.77 -6.20
CA ALA A 77 -26.55 12.80 -6.99
C ALA A 77 -25.05 12.84 -6.69
N ARG A 78 -24.27 13.30 -7.65
CA ARG A 78 -22.86 13.61 -7.49
C ARG A 78 -22.63 15.03 -7.96
N ALA A 79 -21.90 15.81 -7.17
CA ALA A 79 -21.56 17.16 -7.51
C ALA A 79 -20.07 17.43 -7.38
N TYR A 80 -19.57 18.23 -8.31
CA TYR A 80 -18.17 18.65 -8.40
C TYR A 80 -18.11 20.11 -8.00
N ILE A 81 -17.36 20.39 -6.94
CA ILE A 81 -17.26 21.69 -6.29
C ILE A 81 -15.82 22.14 -6.36
N ASP A 82 -15.55 23.19 -7.11
CA ASP A 82 -14.27 23.90 -7.00
C ASP A 82 -14.19 24.56 -5.64
N PHE A 83 -13.02 24.53 -5.03
CA PHE A 83 -12.74 25.33 -3.86
C PHE A 83 -11.45 26.13 -4.04
N GLU A 84 -11.40 27.30 -3.41
CA GLU A 84 -10.19 28.11 -3.31
C GLU A 84 -10.16 28.84 -1.98
N GLY A 85 -9.04 28.77 -1.26
CA GLY A 85 -8.83 29.52 -0.02
C GLY A 85 -7.80 28.88 0.91
N SER A 86 -7.87 29.25 2.19
CA SER A 86 -6.97 28.76 3.24
C SER A 86 -7.70 28.73 4.59
N GLN A 87 -7.13 28.02 5.56
CA GLN A 87 -7.57 28.06 6.95
C GLN A 87 -6.59 28.87 7.81
N THR A 88 -7.10 29.51 8.86
CA THR A 88 -6.35 30.34 9.81
C THR A 88 -5.73 29.53 10.93
N GLN A 89 -6.31 28.36 11.23
CA GLN A 89 -5.81 27.36 12.17
C GLN A 89 -6.00 25.95 11.58
N PRO A 90 -5.24 24.94 12.03
CA PRO A 90 -5.42 23.57 11.57
C PRO A 90 -6.81 23.04 11.92
N PHE A 91 -7.68 22.89 10.93
CA PHE A 91 -9.04 22.33 11.11
C PHE A 91 -9.26 21.13 10.20
N LEU A 92 -9.05 21.32 8.89
CA LEU A 92 -9.07 20.26 7.90
C LEU A 92 -7.63 19.88 7.52
N PRO A 93 -7.24 18.59 7.64
CA PRO A 93 -5.88 18.12 7.33
C PRO A 93 -5.39 18.43 5.90
N ILE A 94 -6.33 18.60 4.97
CA ILE A 94 -6.06 18.85 3.56
C ILE A 94 -5.83 20.33 3.24
N PHE A 95 -6.17 21.25 4.14
CA PHE A 95 -5.95 22.68 3.91
C PHE A 95 -4.69 23.13 4.65
N PRO A 96 -3.69 23.71 3.97
CA PRO A 96 -2.58 24.31 4.69
C PRO A 96 -3.03 25.58 5.42
N VAL A 97 -2.38 25.87 6.55
CA VAL A 97 -2.66 27.07 7.34
C VAL A 97 -2.00 28.28 6.67
N ASN A 98 -2.77 29.35 6.45
CA ASN A 98 -2.30 30.60 5.83
C ASN A 98 -1.68 30.46 4.43
N THR A 99 -1.95 29.35 3.74
CA THR A 99 -1.50 29.12 2.36
C THR A 99 -2.72 28.88 1.48
N ARG A 100 -2.88 29.71 0.45
CA ARG A 100 -4.02 29.63 -0.46
C ARG A 100 -3.86 28.44 -1.39
N VAL A 101 -4.86 27.56 -1.40
CA VAL A 101 -4.93 26.38 -2.26
C VAL A 101 -6.17 26.43 -3.13
N ARG A 102 -6.13 25.74 -4.27
CA ARG A 102 -7.27 25.53 -5.15
C ARG A 102 -7.39 24.04 -5.45
N GLY A 103 -8.61 23.52 -5.48
CA GLY A 103 -8.89 22.12 -5.76
C GLY A 103 -10.32 21.87 -6.16
N VAL A 104 -10.68 20.60 -6.35
CA VAL A 104 -12.04 20.16 -6.61
C VAL A 104 -12.42 19.13 -5.57
N ILE A 105 -13.61 19.25 -4.97
CA ILE A 105 -14.21 18.24 -4.10
C ILE A 105 -15.39 17.62 -4.83
N CYS A 106 -15.50 16.30 -4.73
CA CYS A 106 -16.67 15.55 -5.14
C CYS A 106 -17.53 15.28 -3.91
N SER A 107 -18.79 15.74 -3.93
CA SER A 107 -19.81 15.37 -2.93
C SER A 107 -20.82 14.41 -3.56
N GLU A 108 -21.00 13.26 -2.93
CA GLU A 108 -22.02 12.27 -3.27
C GLU A 108 -23.16 12.33 -2.27
N LEU A 109 -24.37 12.40 -2.80
CA LEU A 109 -25.60 12.52 -2.02
C LEU A 109 -26.51 11.34 -2.27
N GLU A 110 -27.12 10.84 -1.20
CA GLU A 110 -28.22 9.88 -1.27
C GLU A 110 -29.48 10.50 -0.66
N PHE A 111 -30.60 10.31 -1.34
CA PHE A 111 -31.90 10.82 -0.92
C PHE A 111 -32.78 9.71 -0.36
N ASP A 112 -33.64 10.06 0.59
CA ASP A 112 -34.69 9.18 1.07
C ASP A 112 -35.92 9.17 0.12
N GLY A 113 -36.98 8.46 0.51
CA GLY A 113 -38.22 8.38 -0.26
C GLY A 113 -39.03 9.69 -0.34
N HIS A 114 -38.68 10.69 0.48
CA HIS A 114 -39.29 12.00 0.51
C HIS A 114 -38.45 13.06 -0.21
N GLY A 115 -37.28 12.69 -0.73
CA GLY A 115 -36.34 13.58 -1.41
C GLY A 115 -35.45 14.39 -0.46
N GLN A 116 -35.44 14.07 0.83
CA GLN A 116 -34.49 14.64 1.80
C GLN A 116 -33.14 13.95 1.69
N VAL A 117 -32.05 14.66 1.97
CA VAL A 117 -30.71 14.07 1.94
C VAL A 117 -30.53 13.20 3.18
N ARG A 118 -30.31 11.91 2.96
CA ARG A 118 -30.04 10.92 4.01
C ARG A 118 -28.55 10.70 4.22
N LYS A 119 -27.74 10.76 3.15
CA LYS A 119 -26.29 10.61 3.25
C LYS A 119 -25.58 11.63 2.38
N GLU A 120 -24.50 12.23 2.89
CA GLU A 120 -23.53 12.99 2.13
C GLU A 120 -22.11 12.43 2.36
N SER A 121 -21.37 12.20 1.27
CA SER A 121 -19.98 11.74 1.31
C SER A 121 -19.09 12.63 0.44
N MET A 122 -18.06 13.23 1.05
CA MET A 122 -17.14 14.15 0.39
C MET A 122 -15.74 13.56 0.25
N HIS A 123 -15.10 13.84 -0.89
CA HIS A 123 -13.69 13.56 -1.13
C HIS A 123 -13.05 14.51 -2.16
N LEU A 124 -11.74 14.70 -2.08
CA LEU A 124 -10.92 15.43 -3.02
C LEU A 124 -10.96 14.72 -4.38
N CYS A 125 -11.33 15.47 -5.41
CA CYS A 125 -11.50 14.99 -6.76
C CYS A 125 -10.24 15.24 -7.57
N PHE A 126 -9.70 14.15 -8.12
CA PHE A 126 -8.49 14.13 -8.94
C PHE A 126 -8.80 13.99 -10.44
N GLU A 127 -10.06 13.77 -10.80
CA GLU A 127 -10.52 13.54 -12.19
C GLU A 127 -10.87 14.85 -12.93
N ALA A 128 -10.83 15.99 -12.24
CA ALA A 128 -11.17 17.30 -12.79
C ALA A 128 -10.05 17.87 -13.69
N PRO A 129 -10.37 18.70 -14.70
CA PRO A 129 -9.40 19.15 -15.71
C PRO A 129 -8.25 19.98 -15.12
N PHE A 130 -7.06 19.39 -15.16
CA PHE A 130 -5.66 19.90 -15.23
C PHE A 130 -5.20 21.15 -14.43
N GLU A 131 -6.03 22.17 -14.18
CA GLU A 131 -5.57 23.44 -13.59
C GLU A 131 -5.37 23.38 -12.07
N ALA A 132 -6.12 22.53 -11.36
CA ALA A 132 -6.01 22.39 -9.92
C ALA A 132 -4.90 21.40 -9.50
N HIS A 133 -4.49 20.51 -10.40
CA HIS A 133 -3.68 19.34 -10.06
C HIS A 133 -2.31 19.70 -9.45
N PRO A 134 -1.52 20.63 -10.03
CA PRO A 134 -0.18 20.93 -9.49
C PRO A 134 -0.23 21.57 -8.10
N ILE A 135 -1.16 22.51 -7.87
CA ILE A 135 -1.33 23.17 -6.56
C ILE A 135 -1.77 22.15 -5.50
N VAL A 136 -2.63 21.20 -5.89
CA VAL A 136 -3.08 20.13 -4.99
C VAL A 136 -1.93 19.24 -4.57
N ILE A 137 -1.11 18.79 -5.52
CA ILE A 137 0.05 17.96 -5.22
C ILE A 137 1.04 18.66 -4.30
N ASP A 138 1.31 19.95 -4.53
CA ASP A 138 2.28 20.69 -3.73
C ASP A 138 1.89 20.76 -2.25
N PHE A 139 0.61 21.02 -1.93
CA PHE A 139 0.17 21.01 -0.53
C PHE A 139 0.08 19.59 0.04
N LEU A 140 -0.35 18.60 -0.76
CA LEU A 140 -0.36 17.20 -0.32
C LEU A 140 1.05 16.71 0.02
N ALA A 141 2.06 17.19 -0.72
CA ALA A 141 3.46 16.92 -0.40
C ALA A 141 3.85 17.50 0.96
N GLN A 142 3.52 18.76 1.24
CA GLN A 142 3.87 19.39 2.52
C GLN A 142 3.31 18.65 3.75
N SER A 143 2.16 17.99 3.59
CA SER A 143 1.49 17.23 4.66
C SER A 143 1.59 15.71 4.49
N ALA A 144 2.37 15.20 3.52
CA ALA A 144 2.29 13.80 3.08
C ALA A 144 2.54 12.79 4.22
N THR A 145 3.53 13.05 5.06
CA THR A 145 3.87 12.14 6.17
C THR A 145 2.76 12.07 7.21
N GLN A 146 2.13 13.21 7.54
CA GLN A 146 1.03 13.28 8.50
C GLN A 146 -0.24 12.64 7.93
N LEU A 147 -0.56 12.93 6.66
CA LEU A 147 -1.72 12.36 5.97
C LEU A 147 -1.60 10.84 5.83
N ALA A 148 -0.42 10.32 5.51
CA ALA A 148 -0.21 8.90 5.30
C ALA A 148 -0.44 8.04 6.55
N LEU A 149 -0.33 8.61 7.75
CA LEU A 149 -0.61 7.89 9.00
C LEU A 149 -2.11 7.63 9.23
N ARG A 150 -2.97 8.23 8.42
CA ARG A 150 -4.43 8.15 8.52
C ARG A 150 -5.02 7.34 7.36
N GLU A 151 -6.18 6.73 7.57
CA GLU A 151 -6.81 5.88 6.56
C GLU A 151 -7.21 6.69 5.31
N GLY A 152 -8.00 7.74 5.50
CA GLY A 152 -8.41 8.68 4.48
C GLY A 152 -7.24 9.39 3.82
N GLY A 153 -6.30 9.89 4.63
CA GLY A 153 -5.10 10.56 4.14
C GLY A 153 -4.21 9.66 3.26
N SER A 154 -4.02 8.39 3.64
CA SER A 154 -3.27 7.42 2.82
C SER A 154 -4.00 7.11 1.51
N ARG A 155 -5.32 6.92 1.52
CA ARG A 155 -6.11 6.69 0.29
C ARG A 155 -6.03 7.88 -0.66
N MET A 156 -6.13 9.08 -0.13
CA MET A 156 -6.00 10.34 -0.88
C MET A 156 -4.64 10.44 -1.55
N LEU A 157 -3.54 10.22 -0.82
CA LEU A 157 -2.19 10.22 -1.39
C LEU A 157 -2.02 9.15 -2.47
N GLN A 158 -2.58 7.96 -2.26
CA GLN A 158 -2.54 6.90 -3.26
C GLN A 158 -3.32 7.24 -4.53
N ARG A 159 -4.46 7.93 -4.43
CA ARG A 159 -5.24 8.42 -5.58
C ARG A 159 -4.51 9.54 -6.30
N ALA A 160 -3.96 10.50 -5.56
CA ALA A 160 -3.12 11.56 -6.12
C ALA A 160 -1.97 10.97 -6.96
N MET A 161 -1.33 9.91 -6.47
CA MET A 161 -0.25 9.23 -7.21
C MET A 161 -0.70 8.45 -8.46
N GLU A 162 -1.98 8.12 -8.60
CA GLU A 162 -2.51 7.43 -9.81
C GLU A 162 -2.69 8.38 -10.98
N VAL A 163 -2.98 9.64 -10.69
CA VAL A 163 -3.28 10.66 -11.70
C VAL A 163 -2.11 11.63 -11.94
N ALA A 164 -1.21 11.76 -10.97
CA ALA A 164 -0.05 12.66 -11.05
C ALA A 164 1.03 12.15 -12.01
N GLY A 165 1.81 13.10 -12.54
CA GLY A 165 3.02 12.79 -13.28
C GLY A 165 4.12 12.18 -12.41
N HIS A 166 5.11 11.52 -13.03
CA HIS A 166 6.22 10.88 -12.31
C HIS A 166 6.98 11.83 -11.37
N GLU A 167 7.27 13.07 -11.77
CA GLU A 167 8.03 14.01 -10.94
C GLU A 167 7.21 14.51 -9.73
N GLU A 168 5.89 14.63 -9.87
CA GLU A 168 4.96 14.96 -8.79
C GLU A 168 4.90 13.82 -7.75
N CYS A 169 4.74 12.58 -8.21
CA CYS A 169 4.81 11.39 -7.36
C CYS A 169 6.16 11.27 -6.64
N VAL A 170 7.27 11.61 -7.32
CA VAL A 170 8.60 11.66 -6.69
C VAL A 170 8.65 12.76 -5.61
N THR A 171 8.05 13.92 -5.84
CA THR A 171 7.98 15.00 -4.85
C THR A 171 7.19 14.59 -3.60
N LEU A 172 6.05 13.92 -3.75
CA LEU A 172 5.30 13.31 -2.65
C LEU A 172 6.15 12.28 -1.90
N CYS A 173 6.80 11.38 -2.63
CA CYS A 173 7.61 10.31 -2.07
C CYS A 173 8.79 10.84 -1.24
N ARG A 174 9.47 11.90 -1.70
CA ARG A 174 10.63 12.49 -1.03
C ARG A 174 10.34 12.97 0.40
N GLN A 175 9.09 13.29 0.71
CA GLN A 175 8.67 13.77 2.03
C GLN A 175 8.82 12.70 3.11
N PHE A 176 8.82 11.42 2.73
CA PHE A 176 9.04 10.30 3.64
C PHE A 176 10.51 10.08 4.00
N ARG A 177 11.46 10.77 3.36
CA ARG A 177 12.89 10.59 3.65
C ARG A 177 13.17 10.90 5.13
N GLY A 178 13.89 9.99 5.78
CA GLY A 178 14.19 10.02 7.22
C GLY A 178 13.06 9.50 8.11
N HIS A 179 11.93 9.10 7.55
CA HIS A 179 10.75 8.61 8.26
C HIS A 179 10.21 7.31 7.63
N VAL A 180 10.93 6.71 6.69
CA VAL A 180 10.47 5.52 5.95
C VAL A 180 10.33 4.34 6.89
N TRP A 181 11.26 4.22 7.84
CA TRP A 181 11.19 3.17 8.83
C TRP A 181 9.89 3.28 9.64
N GLU A 182 9.56 4.40 10.26
CA GLU A 182 8.33 4.54 11.04
C GLU A 182 7.09 4.32 10.18
N ALA A 183 7.04 4.94 8.99
CA ALA A 183 5.92 4.83 8.06
C ALA A 183 5.65 3.39 7.57
N SER A 184 6.70 2.58 7.39
CA SER A 184 6.53 1.19 6.91
C SER A 184 5.95 0.21 7.95
N ALA A 185 5.83 0.60 9.22
CA ALA A 185 5.03 -0.14 10.20
C ALA A 185 3.58 0.35 10.31
N SER A 186 3.25 1.52 9.76
CA SER A 186 1.88 2.04 9.82
C SER A 186 0.95 1.17 8.98
N PRO A 187 -0.26 0.82 9.47
CA PRO A 187 -1.28 0.13 8.67
C PRO A 187 -1.75 0.93 7.45
N HIS A 188 -1.48 2.24 7.40
CA HIS A 188 -1.90 3.12 6.30
C HIS A 188 -0.71 3.61 5.47
N ALA A 189 0.34 4.12 6.10
CA ALA A 189 1.45 4.75 5.37
C ALA A 189 2.28 3.75 4.56
N ASN A 190 2.31 2.48 4.97
CA ASN A 190 2.99 1.42 4.23
C ASN A 190 2.45 1.30 2.79
N HIS A 191 1.15 1.54 2.56
CA HIS A 191 0.56 1.43 1.23
C HIS A 191 1.06 2.53 0.28
N VAL A 192 1.26 3.74 0.80
CA VAL A 192 1.86 4.85 0.04
C VAL A 192 3.30 4.50 -0.35
N LEU A 193 4.10 3.99 0.59
CA LEU A 193 5.48 3.58 0.32
C LEU A 193 5.57 2.44 -0.69
N GLN A 194 4.73 1.41 -0.57
CA GLN A 194 4.67 0.33 -1.55
C GLN A 194 4.34 0.87 -2.95
N LYS A 195 3.39 1.80 -3.05
CA LYS A 195 3.03 2.42 -4.33
C LYS A 195 4.17 3.22 -4.94
N CYS A 196 4.95 3.91 -4.11
CA CYS A 196 6.20 4.55 -4.56
C CYS A 196 7.17 3.54 -5.16
N VAL A 197 7.39 2.40 -4.51
CA VAL A 197 8.32 1.35 -4.98
C VAL A 197 7.85 0.73 -6.30
N VAL A 198 6.55 0.48 -6.45
CA VAL A 198 5.96 -0.17 -7.62
C VAL A 198 5.93 0.76 -8.84
N ASN A 199 5.59 2.04 -8.64
CA ASN A 199 5.26 2.95 -9.73
C ASN A 199 6.38 3.92 -10.13
N LEU A 200 7.40 4.11 -9.29
CA LEU A 200 8.46 5.09 -9.54
C LEU A 200 9.77 4.44 -10.00
N PRO A 201 10.56 5.12 -10.86
CA PRO A 201 11.86 4.63 -11.28
C PRO A 201 12.75 4.34 -10.05
N PRO A 202 13.35 3.14 -9.91
CA PRO A 202 14.09 2.75 -8.72
C PRO A 202 15.10 3.81 -8.28
N ARG A 203 15.88 4.37 -9.21
CA ARG A 203 16.88 5.43 -8.96
C ARG A 203 16.35 6.64 -8.18
N LYS A 204 15.06 6.98 -8.30
CA LYS A 204 14.44 8.13 -7.62
C LYS A 204 13.97 7.77 -6.20
N VAL A 205 13.76 6.48 -5.91
CA VAL A 205 13.16 5.98 -4.66
C VAL A 205 14.05 4.98 -3.90
N LEU A 206 15.30 4.76 -4.33
CA LEU A 206 16.26 3.88 -3.63
C LEU A 206 16.41 4.21 -2.15
N PHE A 207 16.29 5.48 -1.77
CA PHE A 207 16.38 5.90 -0.37
C PHE A 207 15.40 5.16 0.55
N ILE A 208 14.26 4.69 0.02
CA ILE A 208 13.30 3.88 0.78
C ILE A 208 13.94 2.56 1.22
N ALA A 209 14.67 1.88 0.33
CA ALA A 209 15.38 0.65 0.66
C ALA A 209 16.63 0.91 1.51
N GLU A 210 17.32 2.04 1.29
CA GLU A 210 18.49 2.43 2.10
C GLU A 210 18.14 2.56 3.60
N GLU A 211 16.96 3.06 3.95
CA GLU A 211 16.51 3.17 5.35
C GLU A 211 16.19 1.82 6.02
N PHE A 212 16.19 0.71 5.26
CA PHE A 212 16.05 -0.65 5.80
C PHE A 212 17.40 -1.31 6.11
N LYS A 213 18.53 -0.74 5.66
CA LYS A 213 19.86 -1.29 5.89
C LYS A 213 20.18 -1.35 7.39
N GLY A 214 20.79 -2.45 7.80
CA GLY A 214 21.05 -2.84 9.19
C GLY A 214 19.81 -3.34 9.95
N ARG A 215 18.65 -3.45 9.29
CA ARG A 215 17.37 -3.84 9.91
C ARG A 215 16.53 -4.75 9.00
N ALA A 216 17.11 -5.34 7.94
CA ALA A 216 16.35 -6.13 6.97
C ALA A 216 15.71 -7.37 7.63
N VAL A 217 16.44 -8.06 8.52
CA VAL A 217 15.91 -9.23 9.24
C VAL A 217 14.73 -8.85 10.14
N LEU A 218 14.80 -7.70 10.81
CA LEU A 218 13.71 -7.18 11.64
C LEU A 218 12.47 -6.89 10.79
N ALA A 219 12.66 -6.27 9.62
CA ALA A 219 11.57 -6.02 8.68
C ALA A 219 10.97 -7.33 8.14
N ALA A 220 11.79 -8.34 7.81
CA ALA A 220 11.32 -9.62 7.28
C ALA A 220 10.43 -10.39 8.27
N ARG A 221 10.67 -10.24 9.58
CA ARG A 221 9.88 -10.89 10.64
C ARG A 221 8.61 -10.13 11.02
N HIS A 222 8.42 -8.91 10.49
CA HIS A 222 7.32 -8.03 10.86
C HIS A 222 6.15 -8.16 9.87
N SER A 223 4.91 -8.19 10.40
CA SER A 223 3.68 -8.45 9.64
C SER A 223 3.40 -7.50 8.47
N ILE A 224 3.75 -6.21 8.62
CA ILE A 224 3.58 -5.18 7.60
C ILE A 224 4.87 -4.93 6.81
N ARG A 225 6.00 -4.67 7.50
CA ARG A 225 7.27 -4.29 6.86
C ARG A 225 7.82 -5.36 5.91
N SER A 226 7.50 -6.65 6.10
CA SER A 226 7.93 -7.70 5.17
C SER A 226 7.47 -7.41 3.74
N ARG A 227 6.30 -6.77 3.58
CA ARG A 227 5.76 -6.35 2.28
C ARG A 227 6.66 -5.35 1.57
N MET A 228 7.34 -4.47 2.30
CA MET A 228 8.31 -3.55 1.70
C MET A 228 9.51 -4.31 1.12
N LEU A 229 10.04 -5.30 1.85
CA LEU A 229 11.14 -6.14 1.33
C LEU A 229 10.71 -6.94 0.11
N GLU A 230 9.50 -7.52 0.11
CA GLU A 230 8.92 -8.18 -1.05
C GLU A 230 8.87 -7.22 -2.26
N ARG A 231 8.38 -5.99 -2.08
CA ARG A 231 8.34 -4.97 -3.14
C ARG A 231 9.73 -4.53 -3.61
N PHE A 232 10.71 -4.38 -2.71
CA PHE A 232 12.07 -4.05 -3.12
C PHE A 232 12.63 -5.14 -4.04
N ILE A 233 12.51 -6.40 -3.63
CA ILE A 233 13.01 -7.56 -4.38
C ILE A 233 12.33 -7.70 -5.75
N GLU A 234 11.05 -7.38 -5.85
CA GLU A 234 10.29 -7.45 -7.11
C GLU A 234 10.62 -6.33 -8.12
N TYR A 235 10.86 -5.11 -7.63
CA TYR A 235 10.86 -3.91 -8.49
C TYR A 235 12.21 -3.20 -8.58
N PHE A 236 13.14 -3.42 -7.65
CA PHE A 236 14.47 -2.81 -7.71
C PHE A 236 15.48 -3.76 -8.38
N PRO A 237 16.50 -3.23 -9.08
CA PRO A 237 17.58 -4.05 -9.60
C PRO A 237 18.24 -4.88 -8.49
N GLY A 238 18.51 -6.16 -8.74
CA GLY A 238 19.01 -7.05 -7.70
C GLY A 238 20.31 -6.57 -7.05
N GLU A 239 21.22 -5.97 -7.84
CA GLU A 239 22.54 -5.50 -7.39
C GLU A 239 22.43 -4.37 -6.36
N VAL A 240 21.38 -3.55 -6.42
CA VAL A 240 21.21 -2.48 -5.42
C VAL A 240 20.70 -3.02 -4.08
N LEU A 241 20.25 -4.28 -4.05
CA LEU A 241 19.72 -4.94 -2.85
C LEU A 241 20.74 -5.85 -2.18
N ASP A 242 21.98 -5.95 -2.69
CA ASP A 242 22.98 -6.89 -2.18
C ASP A 242 23.24 -6.73 -0.67
N ASP A 243 23.28 -5.50 -0.15
CA ASP A 243 23.43 -5.26 1.29
C ASP A 243 22.24 -5.83 2.09
N LEU A 244 21.00 -5.54 1.64
CA LEU A 244 19.79 -6.02 2.32
C LEU A 244 19.68 -7.53 2.24
N VAL A 245 19.98 -8.13 1.08
CA VAL A 245 20.00 -9.58 0.91
C VAL A 245 21.09 -10.21 1.77
N GLY A 246 22.27 -9.60 1.84
CA GLY A 246 23.39 -10.02 2.68
C GLY A 246 23.03 -10.09 4.17
N GLU A 247 22.13 -9.24 4.65
CA GLU A 247 21.56 -9.35 6.01
C GLU A 247 20.58 -10.52 6.17
N LEU A 248 19.81 -10.85 5.13
CA LEU A 248 18.79 -11.90 5.18
C LEU A 248 19.38 -13.31 5.09
N ILE A 249 20.43 -13.50 4.27
CA ILE A 249 21.00 -14.84 4.00
C ILE A 249 21.45 -15.58 5.28
N PRO A 250 22.22 -14.98 6.21
CA PRO A 250 22.63 -15.67 7.44
C PRO A 250 21.46 -16.13 8.31
N GLU A 251 20.33 -15.44 8.24
CA GLU A 251 19.12 -15.72 9.01
C GLU A 251 18.09 -16.57 8.25
N ALA A 252 18.41 -17.01 7.02
CA ALA A 252 17.45 -17.62 6.12
C ALA A 252 16.78 -18.86 6.71
N SER A 253 17.52 -19.74 7.40
CA SER A 253 16.96 -20.95 8.03
C SER A 253 15.85 -20.61 9.04
N HIS A 254 15.99 -19.53 9.82
CA HIS A 254 14.96 -19.08 10.74
C HIS A 254 13.82 -18.37 10.02
N LEU A 255 14.14 -17.54 9.03
CA LEU A 255 13.15 -16.80 8.24
C LEU A 255 12.24 -17.73 7.42
N CYS A 256 12.74 -18.86 6.93
CA CYS A 256 11.94 -19.89 6.25
C CYS A 256 10.79 -20.43 7.11
N CYS A 257 10.98 -20.51 8.42
CA CYS A 257 9.99 -20.99 9.37
C CYS A 257 9.09 -19.86 9.92
N ASN A 258 9.42 -18.60 9.64
CA ASN A 258 8.66 -17.44 10.09
C ASN A 258 7.43 -17.19 9.20
N THR A 259 6.29 -16.83 9.82
CA THR A 259 5.00 -16.57 9.13
C THR A 259 5.06 -15.50 8.04
N PHE A 260 5.98 -14.53 8.13
CA PHE A 260 6.16 -13.44 7.17
C PHE A 260 7.45 -13.58 6.37
N GLY A 261 8.56 -13.89 7.05
CA GLY A 261 9.90 -13.98 6.45
C GLY A 261 9.99 -15.01 5.32
N ASN A 262 9.20 -16.09 5.39
CA ASN A 262 9.15 -17.09 4.33
C ASN A 262 8.73 -16.50 2.97
N PHE A 263 7.85 -15.49 2.96
CA PHE A 263 7.43 -14.84 1.71
C PHE A 263 8.54 -13.98 1.12
N VAL A 264 9.31 -13.27 1.96
CA VAL A 264 10.48 -12.50 1.53
C VAL A 264 11.49 -13.40 0.84
N LEU A 265 11.79 -14.57 1.44
CA LEU A 265 12.72 -15.53 0.83
C LEU A 265 12.18 -16.16 -0.46
N GLN A 266 10.87 -16.40 -0.55
CA GLN A 266 10.25 -16.87 -1.80
C GLN A 266 10.34 -15.81 -2.91
N ARG A 267 10.11 -14.52 -2.60
CA ARG A 267 10.33 -13.44 -3.56
C ARG A 267 11.79 -13.34 -3.98
N LEU A 268 12.74 -13.53 -3.05
CA LEU A 268 14.17 -13.55 -3.37
C LEU A 268 14.52 -14.69 -4.34
N LEU A 269 13.92 -15.87 -4.16
CA LEU A 269 14.10 -16.97 -5.11
C LEU A 269 13.49 -16.67 -6.49
N GLU A 270 12.37 -15.95 -6.54
CA GLU A 270 11.65 -15.64 -7.78
C GLU A 270 12.30 -14.50 -8.60
N HIS A 271 12.78 -13.44 -7.92
CA HIS A 271 13.25 -12.21 -8.57
C HIS A 271 14.71 -11.85 -8.30
N GLY A 272 15.36 -12.47 -7.31
CA GLY A 272 16.76 -12.21 -6.98
C GLY A 272 17.72 -12.60 -8.11
N THR A 273 18.95 -12.10 -8.05
CA THR A 273 20.00 -12.48 -9.01
C THR A 273 20.41 -13.95 -8.81
N ASP A 274 21.03 -14.57 -9.81
CA ASP A 274 21.53 -15.95 -9.69
C ASP A 274 22.50 -16.12 -8.51
N THR A 275 23.31 -15.10 -8.22
CA THR A 275 24.23 -15.08 -7.07
C THR A 275 23.46 -15.08 -5.75
N GLN A 276 22.43 -14.24 -5.61
CA GLN A 276 21.59 -14.16 -4.42
C GLN A 276 20.80 -15.46 -4.20
N ARG A 277 20.21 -16.02 -5.27
CA ARG A 277 19.50 -17.31 -5.22
C ARG A 277 20.42 -18.43 -4.75
N ARG A 278 21.63 -18.48 -5.29
CA ARG A 278 22.63 -19.48 -4.90
C ARG A 278 23.02 -19.38 -3.43
N ALA A 279 23.33 -18.16 -2.96
CA ALA A 279 23.68 -17.94 -1.56
C ALA A 279 22.54 -18.40 -0.62
N LEU A 280 21.29 -18.13 -1.00
CA LEU A 280 20.13 -18.64 -0.25
C LEU A 280 20.07 -20.17 -0.28
N VAL A 281 20.18 -20.79 -1.46
CA VAL A 281 20.16 -22.25 -1.61
C VAL A 281 21.27 -22.92 -0.79
N GLU A 282 22.47 -22.33 -0.73
CA GLU A 282 23.57 -22.86 0.08
C GLU A 282 23.20 -22.97 1.56
N VAL A 283 22.54 -21.95 2.12
CA VAL A 283 22.04 -21.98 3.51
C VAL A 283 20.92 -22.99 3.67
N LEU A 284 19.96 -23.04 2.73
CA LEU A 284 18.84 -23.99 2.79
C LEU A 284 19.29 -25.44 2.72
N SER A 285 20.33 -25.74 1.94
CA SER A 285 20.87 -27.09 1.78
C SER A 285 21.44 -27.67 3.09
N ALA A 286 21.93 -26.83 4.00
CA ALA A 286 22.51 -27.27 5.27
C ALA A 286 21.49 -27.95 6.20
N ASP A 287 20.21 -27.55 6.14
CA ASP A 287 19.13 -28.12 6.97
C ASP A 287 17.91 -28.55 6.12
N ALA A 288 18.14 -28.91 4.86
CA ALA A 288 17.07 -29.14 3.88
C ALA A 288 16.08 -30.22 4.33
N ALA A 289 16.54 -31.26 5.02
CA ALA A 289 15.69 -32.34 5.50
C ALA A 289 14.71 -31.90 6.59
N SER A 290 15.13 -31.03 7.50
CA SER A 290 14.25 -30.45 8.52
C SER A 290 13.26 -29.48 7.89
N LEU A 291 13.75 -28.56 7.06
CA LEU A 291 12.95 -27.57 6.35
C LEU A 291 11.88 -28.23 5.45
N ALA A 292 12.18 -29.36 4.82
CA ALA A 292 11.23 -30.10 4.00
C ALA A 292 10.06 -30.69 4.80
N LYS A 293 10.23 -30.98 6.09
CA LYS A 293 9.17 -31.50 6.97
C LYS A 293 8.31 -30.39 7.57
N HIS A 294 8.83 -29.16 7.62
CA HIS A 294 8.13 -28.02 8.20
C HIS A 294 7.05 -27.49 7.25
N SER A 295 5.86 -27.17 7.79
CA SER A 295 4.66 -26.79 7.02
C SER A 295 4.81 -25.51 6.20
N ILE A 296 5.58 -24.54 6.71
CA ILE A 296 5.86 -23.27 6.02
C ILE A 296 7.14 -23.35 5.18
N ALA A 297 8.28 -23.72 5.78
CA ALA A 297 9.57 -23.73 5.10
C ALA A 297 9.64 -24.65 3.86
N SER A 298 8.82 -25.71 3.78
CA SER A 298 8.73 -26.55 2.58
C SER A 298 8.34 -25.77 1.33
N ASN A 299 7.60 -24.67 1.47
CA ASN A 299 7.22 -23.78 0.36
C ASN A 299 8.42 -22.99 -0.17
N VAL A 300 9.36 -22.61 0.71
CA VAL A 300 10.60 -21.95 0.31
C VAL A 300 11.49 -22.92 -0.47
N LEU A 301 11.65 -24.17 0.00
CA LEU A 301 12.35 -25.21 -0.75
C LEU A 301 11.68 -25.49 -2.11
N SER A 302 10.35 -25.54 -2.14
CA SER A 302 9.59 -25.74 -3.37
C SER A 302 9.83 -24.60 -4.37
N SER A 303 9.91 -23.36 -3.89
CA SER A 303 10.24 -22.18 -4.70
C SER A 303 11.66 -22.24 -5.24
N ALA A 304 12.62 -22.76 -4.45
CA ALA A 304 13.99 -22.96 -4.93
C ALA A 304 14.04 -23.94 -6.10
N PHE A 305 13.26 -25.04 -6.04
CA PHE A 305 13.11 -25.99 -7.14
C PHE A 305 12.38 -25.45 -8.38
N ILE A 306 11.65 -24.33 -8.26
CA ILE A 306 10.97 -23.71 -9.39
C ILE A 306 11.86 -22.65 -10.04
N TYR A 307 12.48 -21.79 -9.24
CA TYR A 307 13.09 -20.56 -9.75
C TYR A 307 14.62 -20.59 -9.81
N CYS A 308 15.32 -21.47 -9.09
CA CYS A 308 16.78 -21.49 -9.15
C CYS A 308 17.28 -22.14 -10.46
N PRO A 309 18.49 -21.82 -10.92
CA PRO A 309 19.12 -22.56 -12.01
C PRO A 309 19.26 -24.05 -11.68
N VAL A 310 19.20 -24.92 -12.70
CA VAL A 310 19.26 -26.40 -12.54
C VAL A 310 20.46 -26.86 -11.70
N ARG A 311 21.59 -26.16 -11.78
CA ARG A 311 22.78 -26.46 -10.97
C ARG A 311 22.50 -26.33 -9.47
N ASP A 312 21.88 -25.23 -9.08
CA ASP A 312 21.62 -24.93 -7.67
C ASP A 312 20.43 -25.79 -7.17
N GLN A 313 19.45 -26.09 -8.04
CA GLN A 313 18.41 -27.09 -7.76
C GLN A 313 19.01 -28.48 -7.50
N ARG A 314 19.99 -28.91 -8.30
CA ARG A 314 20.68 -30.20 -8.10
C ARG A 314 21.42 -30.23 -6.78
N PHE A 315 22.13 -29.16 -6.45
CA PHE A 315 22.83 -29.04 -5.17
C PHE A 315 21.87 -29.23 -3.98
N LEU A 316 20.69 -28.60 -4.02
CA LEU A 316 19.65 -28.80 -3.00
C LEU A 316 19.09 -30.24 -3.01
N ALA A 317 18.87 -30.82 -4.20
CA ALA A 317 18.37 -32.18 -4.34
C ALA A 317 19.35 -33.21 -3.78
N GLU A 318 20.65 -33.03 -4.03
CA GLU A 318 21.73 -33.86 -3.50
C GLU A 318 21.78 -33.79 -1.98
N ALA A 319 21.66 -32.59 -1.39
CA ALA A 319 21.58 -32.43 0.07
C ALA A 319 20.39 -33.19 0.69
N LEU A 320 19.21 -33.15 0.05
CA LEU A 320 18.04 -33.92 0.49
C LEU A 320 18.21 -35.45 0.32
N CYS A 321 19.08 -35.87 -0.62
CA CYS A 321 19.30 -37.26 -0.97
C CYS A 321 20.56 -37.88 -0.34
N ALA A 322 21.30 -37.12 0.47
CA ALA A 322 22.60 -37.54 0.99
C ALA A 322 22.54 -38.79 1.90
N ASP A 323 21.43 -38.99 2.63
CA ASP A 323 21.23 -40.13 3.53
C ASP A 323 19.96 -40.92 3.16
N ALA A 324 20.12 -42.21 2.87
CA ALA A 324 19.04 -43.13 2.50
C ALA A 324 17.96 -43.29 3.58
N ALA A 325 18.32 -43.20 4.86
CA ALA A 325 17.36 -43.21 5.97
C ALA A 325 16.53 -41.93 6.00
N VAL A 326 17.17 -40.77 5.78
CA VAL A 326 16.50 -39.47 5.67
C VAL A 326 15.56 -39.45 4.46
N VAL A 327 16.01 -39.91 3.30
CA VAL A 327 15.17 -40.03 2.08
C VAL A 327 13.92 -40.86 2.36
N ARG A 328 14.06 -42.03 3.01
CA ARG A 328 12.92 -42.88 3.35
C ARG A 328 11.95 -42.19 4.29
N SER A 329 12.45 -41.42 5.26
CA SER A 329 11.64 -40.60 6.17
C SER A 329 10.88 -39.51 5.41
N LEU A 330 11.57 -38.74 4.58
CA LEU A 330 10.98 -37.62 3.82
C LEU A 330 9.92 -38.10 2.82
N ARG A 331 10.15 -39.21 2.11
CA ARG A 331 9.19 -39.77 1.15
C ARG A 331 7.88 -40.22 1.78
N ARG A 332 7.89 -40.59 3.07
CA ARG A 332 6.70 -41.02 3.83
C ARG A 332 6.03 -39.87 4.58
N HIS A 333 6.68 -38.72 4.70
CA HIS A 333 6.13 -37.57 5.40
C HIS A 333 5.10 -36.85 4.52
N TYR A 334 3.95 -36.50 5.09
CA TYR A 334 2.81 -35.94 4.35
C TYR A 334 3.17 -34.63 3.61
N ILE A 335 4.00 -33.76 4.21
CA ILE A 335 4.54 -32.54 3.56
C ILE A 335 5.77 -32.85 2.68
N ALA A 336 6.85 -33.34 3.29
CA ALA A 336 8.14 -33.49 2.61
C ALA A 336 8.11 -34.38 1.36
N SER A 337 7.14 -35.29 1.24
CA SER A 337 6.97 -36.10 0.03
C SER A 337 6.75 -35.26 -1.24
N PHE A 338 6.20 -34.04 -1.13
CA PHE A 338 6.08 -33.12 -2.25
C PHE A 338 7.46 -32.59 -2.69
N VAL A 339 8.24 -32.08 -1.75
CA VAL A 339 9.61 -31.58 -1.99
C VAL A 339 10.49 -32.70 -2.57
N MET A 340 10.38 -33.92 -2.04
CA MET A 340 11.12 -35.08 -2.57
C MET A 340 10.75 -35.44 -4.01
N ARG A 341 9.50 -35.21 -4.44
CA ARG A 341 9.12 -35.40 -5.85
C ARG A 341 9.79 -34.37 -6.76
N GLN A 342 9.95 -33.13 -6.31
CA GLN A 342 10.68 -32.10 -7.05
C GLN A 342 12.17 -32.44 -7.12
N ALA A 343 12.79 -32.78 -5.99
CA ALA A 343 14.20 -33.21 -5.94
C ALA A 343 14.47 -34.38 -6.88
N LYS A 344 13.61 -35.41 -6.86
CA LYS A 344 13.74 -36.56 -7.79
C LYS A 344 13.71 -36.13 -9.25
N ARG A 345 12.77 -35.27 -9.65
CA ARG A 345 12.66 -34.78 -11.04
C ARG A 345 13.96 -34.14 -11.51
N VAL A 346 14.59 -33.32 -10.67
CA VAL A 346 15.83 -32.62 -11.00
C VAL A 346 17.02 -33.58 -11.16
N ILE A 347 17.10 -34.62 -10.31
CA ILE A 347 18.15 -35.64 -10.38
C ILE A 347 17.94 -36.54 -11.61
N THR A 348 16.71 -36.97 -11.88
CA THR A 348 16.41 -37.89 -12.99
C THR A 348 16.40 -37.22 -14.36
N THR A 349 16.34 -35.89 -14.43
CA THR A 349 16.41 -35.17 -15.70
C THR A 349 17.85 -35.24 -16.23
N PRO A 350 18.11 -35.93 -17.35
CA PRO A 350 19.47 -36.09 -17.85
C PRO A 350 20.05 -34.72 -18.17
N GLY A 351 21.10 -34.33 -17.43
CA GLY A 351 21.99 -33.30 -17.94
C GLY A 351 22.72 -33.90 -19.13
N ARG A 352 23.11 -33.08 -20.13
CA ARG A 352 23.92 -33.49 -21.30
C ARG A 352 25.24 -34.25 -20.99
N GLN A 353 25.53 -34.60 -19.74
CA GLN A 353 26.71 -35.35 -19.29
C GLN A 353 26.39 -36.51 -18.31
N GLY A 354 25.12 -36.85 -18.05
CA GLY A 354 24.75 -37.76 -16.95
C GLY A 354 24.20 -39.13 -17.33
N ALA A 355 24.65 -39.74 -18.43
CA ALA A 355 24.36 -41.14 -18.68
C ALA A 355 25.44 -41.98 -17.98
N LEU A 356 25.25 -42.32 -16.68
CA LEU A 356 25.96 -43.42 -15.99
C LEU A 356 25.56 -43.66 -14.51
N LEU A 357 24.52 -43.01 -13.96
CA LEU A 357 24.02 -43.32 -12.60
C LEU A 357 22.55 -43.76 -12.64
N GLU A 358 22.24 -44.75 -13.46
CA GLU A 358 21.07 -45.60 -13.25
C GLU A 358 21.51 -46.90 -12.57
N ILE A 359 21.83 -46.86 -11.28
CA ILE A 359 21.75 -48.06 -10.45
C ILE A 359 21.14 -47.67 -9.10
N SER A 360 19.87 -48.07 -8.93
CA SER A 360 19.12 -48.21 -7.68
C SER A 360 18.71 -46.94 -6.92
N LEU A 361 17.55 -46.37 -7.32
CA LEU A 361 16.75 -45.36 -6.61
C LEU A 361 15.28 -45.78 -6.45
#